data_AF-A0A257MYV4-F1
#
_entry.id   AF-A0A257MYV4-F1
#
_cell.length_a   1.000
_cell.length_b   1.000
_cell.length_c   1.000
_cell.angle_alpha   90.00
_cell.angle_beta   90.00
_cell.angle_gamma   90.00
#
_symmetry.space_group_name_H-M   'P 1'
#
loop_
_entity.id
_entity.type
_entity.pdbx_description
1 polymer ?
#
loop_
_entity_poly.entity_id
_entity_poly.type
_entity_poly.pdbx_seq_one_letter_code
_entity_poly.pdbx_strand_id
1 'polypeptide(L)'
;MNLQEILVQPVQPNEQERFQSLMKAHHYLGALPKIGHTLWYVASYHNEWLALISFSAAAWKCAARDQWIGWNYRVQYDRLHLIANNSRFLILPEHHYPNLASRILSSCERRISADWLQHFGYPLLLLETFVDPQYFHGTIYRAANWVHVGDTRGFRRTRQGYSPSSQQPKQVFVRPLEKRSQARLSQPILDLCYGYGAPKIMLTAEHMRTLPEFFLNIPDPRRKQGQRHSLTCILALATGAVLCGMVGYKAIGSWAEDLGQKARARFGCRKRNGYYYVPSRTTFRETLIGIDPEQLDLALQGWNHQFAKEDEGLAVDGKTMCNAIDDDGRQTHILGVVGHQTGRCHTKKKSVLYP
;
A
#
# COMPACT_ATOMS: atom_id res chain seq x y z
N MET A 1 -42.65 7.87 -4.94
CA MET A 1 -41.65 6.78 -4.81
C MET A 1 -41.37 6.52 -3.35
N ASN A 2 -41.53 5.28 -2.89
CA ASN A 2 -41.14 4.88 -1.54
C ASN A 2 -39.62 4.58 -1.51
N LEU A 3 -38.84 5.44 -0.85
CA LEU A 3 -37.37 5.28 -0.78
C LEU A 3 -36.92 4.02 -0.04
N GLN A 4 -37.81 3.41 0.75
CA GLN A 4 -37.47 2.20 1.51
C GLN A 4 -37.38 0.95 0.63
N GLU A 5 -38.14 0.94 -0.47
CA GLU A 5 -38.23 -0.15 -1.45
C GLU A 5 -37.11 -0.13 -2.50
N ILE A 6 -36.23 0.88 -2.46
CA ILE A 6 -35.08 0.94 -3.35
C ILE A 6 -34.12 -0.20 -3.00
N LEU A 7 -33.84 -1.03 -4.00
CA LEU A 7 -32.88 -2.12 -3.91
C LEU A 7 -31.55 -1.65 -4.49
N VAL A 8 -30.46 -1.96 -3.79
CA VAL A 8 -29.10 -1.73 -4.27
C VAL A 8 -28.43 -3.08 -4.41
N GLN A 9 -27.97 -3.44 -5.60
CA GLN A 9 -27.41 -4.76 -5.90
C GLN A 9 -26.14 -4.64 -6.77
N PRO A 10 -25.19 -5.60 -6.65
CA PRO A 10 -24.04 -5.65 -7.55
C PRO A 10 -24.51 -5.88 -8.98
N VAL A 11 -23.90 -5.15 -9.91
CA VAL A 11 -24.18 -5.27 -11.35
C VAL A 11 -23.74 -6.65 -11.85
N GLN A 12 -24.67 -7.38 -12.46
CA GLN A 12 -24.43 -8.72 -12.98
C GLN A 12 -23.59 -8.68 -14.27
N PRO A 13 -22.90 -9.77 -14.65
CA PRO A 13 -22.09 -9.81 -15.88
C PRO A 13 -22.82 -9.36 -17.15
N ASN A 14 -24.07 -9.77 -17.32
CA ASN A 14 -24.92 -9.39 -18.46
C ASN A 14 -25.41 -7.93 -18.42
N GLU A 15 -25.27 -7.24 -17.30
CA GLU A 15 -25.69 -5.84 -17.11
C GLU A 15 -24.54 -4.84 -17.28
N GLN A 16 -23.30 -5.33 -17.37
CA GLN A 16 -22.09 -4.49 -17.37
C GLN A 16 -22.04 -3.53 -18.56
N GLU A 17 -22.44 -3.96 -19.76
CA GLU A 17 -22.47 -3.11 -20.95
C GLU A 17 -23.48 -1.96 -20.78
N ARG A 18 -24.67 -2.26 -20.23
CA ARG A 18 -25.69 -1.25 -19.93
C ARG A 18 -25.17 -0.24 -18.91
N PHE A 19 -24.56 -0.72 -17.83
CA PHE A 19 -23.96 0.14 -16.80
C PHE A 19 -22.92 1.09 -17.39
N GLN A 20 -22.00 0.57 -18.19
CA GLN A 20 -20.96 1.39 -18.82
C GLN A 20 -21.54 2.41 -19.81
N SER A 21 -22.53 2.00 -20.61
CA SER A 21 -23.15 2.86 -21.61
C SER A 21 -23.85 4.05 -20.96
N LEU A 22 -24.65 3.80 -19.92
CA LEU A 22 -25.32 4.84 -19.14
C LEU A 22 -24.32 5.74 -18.40
N MET A 23 -23.29 5.16 -17.78
CA MET A 23 -22.25 5.93 -17.10
C MET A 23 -21.48 6.83 -18.08
N LYS A 24 -21.21 6.35 -19.30
CA LYS A 24 -20.55 7.13 -20.36
C LYS A 24 -21.44 8.26 -20.86
N ALA A 25 -22.74 8.02 -21.00
CA ALA A 25 -23.69 8.99 -21.51
C ALA A 25 -24.00 10.11 -20.50
N HIS A 26 -24.11 9.81 -19.21
CA HIS A 26 -24.71 10.74 -18.25
C HIS A 26 -23.78 11.20 -17.12
N HIS A 27 -22.71 10.48 -16.79
CA HIS A 27 -21.78 10.94 -15.75
C HIS A 27 -20.79 11.96 -16.34
N TYR A 28 -20.58 13.10 -15.67
CA TYR A 28 -19.72 14.19 -16.16
C TYR A 28 -18.25 13.80 -16.46
N LEU A 29 -17.74 12.74 -15.80
CA LEU A 29 -16.41 12.14 -16.07
C LEU A 29 -16.46 10.88 -16.94
N GLY A 30 -17.63 10.53 -17.48
CA GLY A 30 -17.89 9.30 -18.21
C GLY A 30 -17.67 8.01 -17.42
N ALA A 31 -17.70 6.90 -18.15
CA ALA A 31 -17.47 5.56 -17.61
C ALA A 31 -16.02 5.35 -17.18
N LEU A 32 -15.85 4.53 -16.14
CA LEU A 32 -14.55 4.06 -15.66
C LEU A 32 -14.50 2.53 -15.82
N PRO A 33 -13.49 1.95 -16.50
CA PRO A 33 -13.35 0.51 -16.56
C PRO A 33 -13.03 -0.08 -15.18
N LYS A 34 -13.33 -1.37 -14.96
CA LYS A 34 -12.88 -2.08 -13.76
C LYS A 34 -11.36 -2.21 -13.80
N ILE A 35 -10.66 -1.48 -12.94
CA ILE A 35 -9.20 -1.54 -12.79
C ILE A 35 -8.91 -1.97 -11.35
N GLY A 36 -8.14 -3.06 -11.20
CA GLY A 36 -7.90 -3.65 -9.89
C GLY A 36 -9.22 -4.08 -9.23
N HIS A 37 -9.28 -3.94 -7.90
CA HIS A 37 -10.51 -4.27 -7.16
C HIS A 37 -11.55 -3.18 -7.38
N THR A 38 -12.63 -3.53 -8.06
CA THR A 38 -13.74 -2.62 -8.36
C THR A 38 -15.06 -3.37 -8.30
N LEU A 39 -16.04 -2.81 -7.59
CA LEU A 39 -17.44 -3.24 -7.59
C LEU A 39 -18.32 -2.15 -8.17
N TRP A 40 -19.31 -2.57 -8.95
CA TRP A 40 -20.37 -1.69 -9.46
C TRP A 40 -21.68 -2.11 -8.83
N TYR A 41 -22.49 -1.13 -8.46
CA TYR A 41 -23.85 -1.35 -8.01
C TYR A 41 -24.82 -0.55 -8.86
N VAL A 42 -26.00 -1.13 -9.01
CA VAL A 42 -27.19 -0.44 -9.51
C VAL A 42 -28.17 -0.29 -8.36
N ALA A 43 -28.78 0.89 -8.26
CA ALA A 43 -29.96 1.11 -7.45
C ALA A 43 -31.20 1.03 -8.34
N SER A 44 -32.19 0.25 -7.93
CA SER A 44 -33.42 0.04 -8.69
C SER A 44 -34.68 0.16 -7.84
N TYR A 45 -35.79 0.50 -8.48
CA TYR A 45 -37.13 0.53 -7.92
C TYR A 45 -38.07 -0.16 -8.91
N HIS A 46 -38.76 -1.23 -8.48
CA HIS A 46 -39.59 -2.07 -9.37
C HIS A 46 -38.89 -2.46 -10.70
N ASN A 47 -37.62 -2.91 -10.61
CA ASN A 47 -36.76 -3.28 -11.75
C ASN A 47 -36.33 -2.12 -12.69
N GLU A 48 -36.74 -0.89 -12.41
CA GLU A 48 -36.26 0.29 -13.10
C GLU A 48 -34.94 0.77 -12.47
N TRP A 49 -33.93 1.06 -13.30
CA TRP A 49 -32.63 1.53 -12.84
C TRP A 49 -32.72 3.01 -12.50
N LEU A 50 -32.44 3.37 -11.25
CA LEU A 50 -32.48 4.76 -10.77
C LEU A 50 -31.10 5.42 -10.74
N ALA A 51 -30.08 4.66 -10.36
CA ALA A 51 -28.74 5.19 -10.16
C ALA A 51 -27.66 4.13 -10.34
N LEU A 52 -26.46 4.59 -10.66
CA LEU A 52 -25.27 3.78 -10.88
C LEU A 52 -24.15 4.27 -9.97
N ILE A 53 -23.50 3.35 -9.27
CA ILE A 53 -22.42 3.69 -8.34
C ILE A 53 -21.26 2.70 -8.47
N SER A 54 -20.04 3.25 -8.45
CA SER A 54 -18.79 2.49 -8.57
C SER A 54 -17.92 2.70 -7.35
N PHE A 55 -17.41 1.61 -6.81
CA PHE A 55 -16.38 1.60 -5.78
C PHE A 55 -15.14 0.90 -6.33
N SER A 56 -14.02 1.61 -6.36
CA SER A 56 -12.73 1.11 -6.82
C SER A 56 -11.70 1.15 -5.70
N ALA A 57 -10.52 0.59 -5.92
CA ALA A 57 -9.39 0.75 -5.00
C ALA A 57 -9.12 2.23 -4.64
N ALA A 58 -8.64 2.46 -3.42
CA ALA A 58 -8.34 3.79 -2.90
C ALA A 58 -7.27 4.55 -3.72
N ALA A 59 -7.33 5.87 -3.64
CA ALA A 59 -6.31 6.74 -4.16
C ALA A 59 -4.98 6.50 -3.43
N TRP A 60 -3.91 6.31 -4.20
CA TRP A 60 -2.57 6.03 -3.66
C TRP A 60 -1.99 7.14 -2.78
N LYS A 61 -2.38 8.39 -3.03
CA LYS A 61 -1.89 9.56 -2.29
C LYS A 61 -3.06 10.49 -1.99
N CYS A 62 -3.38 10.67 -0.72
CA CYS A 62 -4.42 11.59 -0.30
C CYS A 62 -4.08 12.15 1.09
N ALA A 63 -3.33 13.25 1.14
CA ALA A 63 -2.84 13.81 2.39
C ALA A 63 -3.96 14.14 3.39
N ALA A 64 -5.10 14.66 2.92
CA ALA A 64 -6.27 14.97 3.75
C ALA A 64 -6.81 13.73 4.47
N ARG A 65 -7.01 12.63 3.73
CA ARG A 65 -7.38 11.33 4.31
C ARG A 65 -6.30 10.80 5.25
N ASP A 66 -5.05 10.82 4.81
CA ASP A 66 -3.93 10.23 5.57
C ASP A 66 -3.75 10.92 6.93
N GLN A 67 -3.88 12.26 6.96
CA GLN A 67 -3.89 13.06 8.18
C GLN A 67 -5.11 12.76 9.05
N TRP A 68 -6.30 12.60 8.45
CA TRP A 68 -7.49 12.22 9.20
C TRP A 68 -7.36 10.81 9.79
N ILE A 69 -6.78 9.84 9.09
CA ILE A 69 -6.57 8.50 9.65
C ILE A 69 -5.54 8.54 10.79
N GLY A 70 -4.48 9.35 10.64
CA GLY A 70 -3.40 9.46 11.63
C GLY A 70 -2.45 8.25 11.65
N TRP A 71 -2.40 7.47 10.56
CA TRP A 71 -1.48 6.34 10.43
C TRP A 71 -0.05 6.78 10.10
N ASN A 72 0.93 5.93 10.43
CA ASN A 72 2.31 6.12 10.00
C ASN A 72 2.46 5.81 8.50
N TYR A 73 3.29 6.60 7.79
CA TYR A 73 3.61 6.36 6.37
C TYR A 73 4.09 4.92 6.09
N ARG A 74 4.75 4.27 7.06
CA ARG A 74 5.21 2.88 6.96
C ARG A 74 4.08 1.89 6.67
N VAL A 75 2.91 2.08 7.29
CA VAL A 75 1.76 1.16 7.21
C VAL A 75 0.66 1.65 6.27
N GLN A 76 0.70 2.91 5.86
CA GLN A 76 -0.30 3.53 4.99
C GLN A 76 -0.56 2.71 3.73
N TYR A 77 0.49 2.41 2.95
CA TYR A 77 0.33 1.75 1.66
C TYR A 77 -0.18 0.32 1.78
N ASP A 78 0.23 -0.35 2.85
CA ASP A 78 -0.23 -1.69 3.23
C ASP A 78 -1.67 -1.77 3.64
N ARG A 79 -2.32 -0.63 3.92
CA ARG A 79 -3.70 -0.58 4.40
C ARG A 79 -4.63 0.13 3.44
N LEU A 80 -4.12 0.62 2.31
CA LEU A 80 -4.94 1.20 1.25
C LEU A 80 -5.95 0.20 0.69
N HIS A 81 -5.67 -1.11 0.74
CA HIS A 81 -6.63 -2.12 0.29
C HIS A 81 -7.88 -2.15 1.15
N LEU A 82 -7.80 -1.75 2.43
CA LEU A 82 -8.94 -1.66 3.34
C LEU A 82 -9.83 -0.43 3.09
N ILE A 83 -9.51 0.35 2.06
CA ILE A 83 -10.22 1.56 1.69
C ILE A 83 -10.74 1.41 0.26
N ALA A 84 -12.02 1.73 0.06
CA ALA A 84 -12.60 1.82 -1.27
C ALA A 84 -12.97 3.27 -1.59
N ASN A 85 -12.66 3.69 -2.82
CA ASN A 85 -13.02 4.97 -3.35
C ASN A 85 -14.36 4.86 -4.09
N ASN A 86 -15.37 5.63 -3.67
CA ASN A 86 -16.55 5.87 -4.48
C ASN A 86 -16.18 6.74 -5.70
N SER A 87 -15.73 6.06 -6.75
CA SER A 87 -15.11 6.66 -7.92
C SER A 87 -16.11 7.26 -8.91
N ARG A 88 -17.35 6.76 -8.93
CA ARG A 88 -18.45 7.29 -9.73
C ARG A 88 -19.76 7.15 -8.97
N PHE A 89 -20.58 8.19 -9.01
CA PHE A 89 -21.96 8.12 -8.54
C PHE A 89 -22.84 8.97 -9.46
N LEU A 90 -23.80 8.31 -10.09
CA LEU A 90 -24.70 8.88 -11.09
C LEU A 90 -26.14 8.56 -10.68
N ILE A 91 -26.94 9.59 -10.44
CA ILE A 91 -28.40 9.49 -10.50
C ILE A 91 -28.79 9.68 -11.96
N LEU A 92 -29.60 8.78 -12.52
CA LEU A 92 -30.00 8.89 -13.91
C LEU A 92 -30.90 10.13 -14.11
N PRO A 93 -30.81 10.82 -15.26
CA PRO A 93 -31.45 12.14 -15.46
C PRO A 93 -32.97 12.17 -15.22
N GLU A 94 -33.64 11.05 -15.40
CA GLU A 94 -35.10 10.93 -15.26
C GLU A 94 -35.55 10.75 -13.79
N HIS A 95 -34.61 10.65 -12.84
CA HIS A 95 -34.88 10.15 -11.49
C HIS A 95 -34.37 11.09 -10.39
N HIS A 96 -34.74 12.36 -10.44
CA HIS A 96 -34.39 13.34 -9.41
C HIS A 96 -35.45 13.41 -8.30
N TYR A 97 -35.24 12.62 -7.24
CA TYR A 97 -36.11 12.62 -6.07
C TYR A 97 -35.36 13.08 -4.82
N PRO A 98 -36.02 13.83 -3.90
CA PRO A 98 -35.42 14.20 -2.62
C PRO A 98 -34.90 12.98 -1.86
N ASN A 99 -33.71 13.09 -1.26
CA ASN A 99 -33.08 12.06 -0.42
C ASN A 99 -32.74 10.72 -1.12
N LEU A 100 -32.96 10.60 -2.44
CA LEU A 100 -32.62 9.39 -3.18
C LEU A 100 -31.13 9.04 -3.08
N ALA A 101 -30.25 10.01 -3.34
CA ALA A 101 -28.81 9.78 -3.37
C ALA A 101 -28.26 9.35 -2.01
N SER A 102 -28.66 10.01 -0.92
CA SER A 102 -28.22 9.66 0.43
C SER A 102 -28.79 8.31 0.90
N ARG A 103 -30.01 7.96 0.48
CA ARG A 103 -30.58 6.62 0.70
C ARG A 103 -29.77 5.53 0.01
N ILE A 104 -29.38 5.74 -1.25
CA ILE A 104 -28.55 4.81 -2.02
C ILE A 104 -27.18 4.65 -1.36
N LEU A 105 -26.50 5.74 -1.00
CA LEU A 105 -25.21 5.70 -0.28
C LEU A 105 -25.32 4.88 1.00
N SER A 106 -26.34 5.15 1.82
CA SER A 106 -26.58 4.42 3.07
C SER A 106 -26.81 2.93 2.84
N SER A 107 -27.48 2.56 1.73
CA SER A 107 -27.69 1.14 1.37
C SER A 107 -26.41 0.48 0.86
N CYS A 108 -25.56 1.18 0.09
CA CYS A 108 -24.23 0.70 -0.29
C CYS A 108 -23.34 0.47 0.94
N GLU A 109 -23.27 1.44 1.86
CA GLU A 109 -22.46 1.38 3.08
C GLU A 109 -22.75 0.14 3.93
N ARG A 110 -24.03 -0.26 4.03
CA ARG A 110 -24.44 -1.44 4.81
C ARG A 110 -23.98 -2.77 4.22
N ARG A 111 -23.68 -2.84 2.92
CA ARG A 111 -23.38 -4.10 2.23
C ARG A 111 -21.96 -4.20 1.70
N ILE A 112 -21.34 -3.08 1.36
CA ILE A 112 -20.11 -3.06 0.57
C ILE A 112 -18.96 -3.81 1.25
N SER A 113 -18.83 -3.74 2.58
CA SER A 113 -17.77 -4.46 3.28
C SER A 113 -17.91 -5.98 3.14
N ALA A 114 -19.14 -6.51 3.19
CA ALA A 114 -19.43 -7.92 3.00
C ALA A 114 -19.23 -8.35 1.53
N ASP A 115 -19.73 -7.56 0.58
CA ASP A 115 -19.53 -7.85 -0.85
C ASP A 115 -18.03 -7.81 -1.21
N TRP A 116 -17.27 -6.85 -0.66
CA TRP A 116 -15.82 -6.73 -0.89
C TRP A 116 -15.05 -7.92 -0.33
N LEU A 117 -15.41 -8.38 0.87
CA LEU A 117 -14.89 -9.61 1.46
C LEU A 117 -15.18 -10.83 0.58
N GLN A 118 -16.41 -10.97 0.09
CA GLN A 118 -16.80 -12.08 -0.77
C GLN A 118 -16.02 -12.10 -2.09
N HIS A 119 -15.73 -10.94 -2.68
CA HIS A 119 -15.08 -10.85 -4.00
C HIS A 119 -13.55 -10.81 -3.93
N PHE A 120 -12.98 -10.24 -2.87
CA PHE A 120 -11.54 -9.95 -2.79
C PHE A 120 -10.84 -10.56 -1.56
N GLY A 121 -11.58 -11.20 -0.66
CA GLY A 121 -11.03 -11.97 0.47
C GLY A 121 -10.72 -11.17 1.72
N TYR A 122 -11.11 -9.89 1.80
CA TYR A 122 -10.95 -9.05 2.98
C TYR A 122 -12.03 -7.95 3.08
N PRO A 123 -12.42 -7.52 4.28
CA PRO A 123 -13.42 -6.47 4.47
C PRO A 123 -12.82 -5.06 4.33
N LEU A 124 -13.69 -4.06 4.15
CA LEU A 124 -13.32 -2.65 4.12
C LEU A 124 -13.52 -2.01 5.49
N LEU A 125 -12.66 -1.05 5.82
CA LEU A 125 -12.77 -0.21 7.03
C LEU A 125 -13.23 1.22 6.72
N LEU A 126 -12.94 1.74 5.52
CA LEU A 126 -13.22 3.13 5.17
C LEU A 126 -13.66 3.25 3.71
N LEU A 127 -14.58 4.16 3.46
CA LEU A 127 -14.84 4.66 2.11
C LEU A 127 -14.28 6.07 1.96
N GLU A 128 -13.82 6.41 0.77
CA GLU A 128 -13.42 7.76 0.40
C GLU A 128 -14.13 8.21 -0.88
N THR A 129 -14.22 9.51 -1.10
CA THR A 129 -14.65 10.09 -2.37
C THR A 129 -14.03 11.46 -2.58
N PHE A 130 -14.06 11.92 -3.83
CA PHE A 130 -13.50 13.19 -4.25
C PHE A 130 -14.56 14.00 -4.99
N VAL A 131 -14.99 15.08 -4.36
CA VAL A 131 -16.01 15.98 -4.90
C VAL A 131 -15.31 17.18 -5.53
N ASP A 132 -15.67 17.44 -6.79
CA ASP A 132 -15.17 18.61 -7.50
C ASP A 132 -16.07 19.82 -7.18
N PRO A 133 -15.56 20.84 -6.45
CA PRO A 133 -16.38 21.97 -6.01
C PRO A 133 -16.84 22.85 -7.17
N GLN A 134 -16.29 22.69 -8.38
CA GLN A 134 -16.78 23.41 -9.58
C GLN A 134 -18.16 22.91 -10.03
N TYR A 135 -18.45 21.64 -9.77
CA TYR A 135 -19.69 20.99 -10.23
C TYR A 135 -20.63 20.65 -9.09
N PHE A 136 -20.11 20.36 -7.90
CA PHE A 136 -20.91 19.83 -6.79
C PHE A 136 -20.43 20.31 -5.42
N HIS A 137 -21.37 20.53 -4.49
CA HIS A 137 -21.07 20.96 -3.11
C HIS A 137 -20.85 19.81 -2.11
N GLY A 138 -20.95 18.55 -2.56
CA GLY A 138 -20.83 17.37 -1.70
C GLY A 138 -22.01 17.16 -0.74
N THR A 139 -23.14 17.83 -0.99
CA THR A 139 -24.34 17.80 -0.12
C THR A 139 -24.82 16.39 0.20
N ILE A 140 -24.81 15.49 -0.78
CA ILE A 140 -25.26 14.10 -0.59
C ILE A 140 -24.38 13.33 0.39
N TYR A 141 -23.07 13.60 0.41
CA TYR A 141 -22.13 12.95 1.31
C TYR A 141 -22.29 13.50 2.72
N ARG A 142 -22.46 14.82 2.87
CA ARG A 142 -22.79 15.45 4.16
C ARG A 142 -24.10 14.88 4.73
N ALA A 143 -25.14 14.79 3.91
CA ALA A 143 -26.43 14.22 4.29
C ALA A 143 -26.35 12.72 4.65
N ALA A 144 -25.38 11.99 4.10
CA ALA A 144 -25.11 10.59 4.42
C ALA A 144 -24.09 10.41 5.58
N ASN A 145 -23.80 11.47 6.35
CA ASN A 145 -22.85 11.46 7.47
C ASN A 145 -21.40 11.12 7.08
N TRP A 146 -20.99 11.48 5.86
CA TRP A 146 -19.58 11.47 5.48
C TRP A 146 -18.88 12.70 6.07
N VAL A 147 -17.65 12.50 6.51
CA VAL A 147 -16.83 13.55 7.13
C VAL A 147 -15.98 14.22 6.05
N HIS A 148 -16.06 15.54 5.95
CA HIS A 148 -15.12 16.32 5.14
C HIS A 148 -13.77 16.40 5.85
N VAL A 149 -12.70 15.95 5.21
CA VAL A 149 -11.36 15.84 5.83
C VAL A 149 -10.32 16.79 5.25
N GLY A 150 -10.72 17.65 4.31
CA GLY A 150 -9.87 18.64 3.66
C GLY A 150 -9.85 18.47 2.15
N ASP A 151 -8.95 19.20 1.49
CA ASP A 151 -8.89 19.28 0.03
C ASP A 151 -7.67 18.56 -0.55
N THR A 152 -7.80 18.06 -1.77
CA THR A 152 -6.65 17.59 -2.55
C THR A 152 -5.83 18.78 -3.05
N ARG A 153 -4.53 18.57 -3.31
CA ARG A 153 -3.64 19.60 -3.88
C ARG A 153 -3.81 19.80 -5.40
N GLY A 154 -4.90 19.32 -6.01
CA GLY A 154 -5.22 19.57 -7.42
C GLY A 154 -4.28 18.96 -8.47
N PHE A 155 -3.39 18.03 -8.10
CA PHE A 155 -2.51 17.33 -9.03
C PHE A 155 -3.17 16.10 -9.65
N ARG A 156 -3.05 15.93 -10.96
CA ARG A 156 -3.52 14.74 -11.70
C ARG A 156 -2.34 13.87 -12.13
N ARG A 157 -2.48 12.55 -12.03
CA ARG A 157 -1.51 11.61 -12.61
C ARG A 157 -1.64 11.60 -14.14
N THR A 158 -0.55 11.83 -14.84
CA THR A 158 -0.39 11.70 -16.30
C THR A 158 0.50 10.50 -16.61
N ARG A 159 0.61 10.10 -17.89
CA ARG A 159 1.54 9.02 -18.30
C ARG A 159 3.01 9.33 -17.95
N GLN A 160 3.37 10.61 -17.82
CA GLN A 160 4.74 11.07 -17.53
C GLN A 160 4.98 11.40 -16.04
N GLY A 161 3.97 11.22 -15.16
CA GLY A 161 4.11 11.54 -13.73
C GLY A 161 2.88 12.23 -13.16
N TYR A 162 3.06 13.34 -12.47
CA TYR A 162 1.98 14.21 -11.99
C TYR A 162 1.99 15.51 -12.79
N SER A 163 0.82 16.13 -12.96
CA SER A 163 0.70 17.42 -13.64
C SER A 163 1.62 18.46 -12.98
N PRO A 164 2.30 19.30 -13.76
CA PRO A 164 3.22 20.29 -13.22
C PRO A 164 2.51 21.42 -12.46
N SER A 165 1.22 21.66 -12.74
CA SER A 165 0.38 22.64 -12.03
C SER A 165 -0.78 21.98 -11.27
N SER A 166 -1.05 22.52 -10.08
CA SER A 166 -2.28 22.29 -9.31
C SER A 166 -3.39 23.09 -9.95
N GLN A 167 -4.38 22.43 -10.53
CA GLN A 167 -5.45 23.14 -11.25
C GLN A 167 -6.78 23.10 -10.51
N GLN A 168 -7.13 21.97 -9.88
CA GLN A 168 -8.48 21.75 -9.36
C GLN A 168 -8.44 20.93 -8.06
N PRO A 169 -8.27 21.59 -6.91
CA PRO A 169 -8.51 20.98 -5.60
C PRO A 169 -9.91 20.35 -5.54
N LYS A 170 -9.98 19.16 -4.95
CA LYS A 170 -11.23 18.42 -4.72
C LYS A 170 -11.45 18.26 -3.24
N GLN A 171 -12.69 18.43 -2.80
CA GLN A 171 -13.09 18.14 -1.43
C GLN A 171 -12.99 16.63 -1.21
N VAL A 172 -12.32 16.24 -0.13
CA VAL A 172 -12.16 14.84 0.28
C VAL A 172 -13.18 14.55 1.37
N PHE A 173 -14.01 13.55 1.12
CA PHE A 173 -14.94 13.03 2.12
C PHE A 173 -14.58 11.58 2.44
N VAL A 174 -14.70 11.21 3.71
CA VAL A 174 -14.51 9.83 4.16
C VAL A 174 -15.71 9.34 4.95
N ARG A 175 -15.95 8.04 4.89
CA ARG A 175 -17.02 7.37 5.64
C ARG A 175 -16.48 6.14 6.36
N PRO A 176 -16.36 6.18 7.70
CA PRO A 176 -16.03 5.01 8.51
C PRO A 176 -17.12 3.95 8.39
N LEU A 177 -16.76 2.72 8.00
CA LEU A 177 -17.70 1.61 7.95
C LEU A 177 -17.93 0.97 9.32
N GLU A 178 -17.06 1.26 10.29
CA GLU A 178 -17.16 0.80 11.67
C GLU A 178 -16.81 1.93 12.66
N LYS A 179 -17.28 1.80 13.91
CA LYS A 179 -17.03 2.80 14.97
C LYS A 179 -15.53 3.07 15.22
N ARG A 180 -14.69 2.04 15.06
CA ARG A 180 -13.24 2.11 15.33
C ARG A 180 -12.39 2.04 14.06
N SER A 181 -12.94 2.36 12.88
CA SER A 181 -12.19 2.29 11.62
C SER A 181 -10.89 3.08 11.65
N GLN A 182 -10.90 4.32 12.16
CA GLN A 182 -9.72 5.17 12.26
C GLN A 182 -8.63 4.50 13.11
N ALA A 183 -8.99 4.07 14.32
CA ALA A 183 -8.07 3.38 15.24
C ALA A 183 -7.53 2.05 14.64
N ARG A 184 -8.37 1.26 13.96
CA ARG A 184 -7.94 0.01 13.30
C ARG A 184 -7.01 0.26 12.12
N LEU A 185 -7.20 1.37 11.40
CA LEU A 185 -6.33 1.76 10.30
C LEU A 185 -5.00 2.34 10.80
N SER A 186 -4.93 2.91 12.01
CA SER A 186 -3.71 3.50 12.56
C SER A 186 -2.96 2.63 13.57
N GLN A 187 -3.58 1.59 14.13
CA GLN A 187 -2.95 0.72 15.14
C GLN A 187 -1.68 0.04 14.60
N PRO A 188 -0.63 -0.22 15.41
CA PRO A 188 0.62 -0.79 14.92
C PRO A 188 0.45 -2.14 14.21
N ILE A 189 -0.39 -3.03 14.76
CA ILE A 189 -0.62 -4.37 14.24
C ILE A 189 -2.05 -4.49 13.74
N LEU A 190 -2.21 -4.86 12.48
CA LEU A 190 -3.51 -5.08 11.86
C LEU A 190 -4.01 -6.51 12.15
N ASP A 191 -5.29 -6.68 12.48
CA ASP A 191 -5.88 -8.01 12.69
C ASP A 191 -5.78 -8.86 11.42
N LEU A 192 -5.58 -10.17 11.58
CA LEU A 192 -5.40 -11.11 10.47
C LEU A 192 -6.60 -11.14 9.50
N CYS A 193 -7.81 -10.83 9.97
CA CYS A 193 -9.00 -10.74 9.13
C CYS A 193 -8.94 -9.62 8.08
N TYR A 194 -8.06 -8.63 8.27
CA TYR A 194 -7.77 -7.56 7.32
C TYR A 194 -6.50 -7.83 6.50
N GLY A 195 -5.82 -8.95 6.74
CA GLY A 195 -4.60 -9.33 6.03
C GLY A 195 -4.88 -9.63 4.57
N TYR A 196 -4.22 -8.91 3.67
CA TYR A 196 -4.24 -9.21 2.23
C TYR A 196 -2.82 -9.12 1.68
N GLY A 197 -2.29 -10.26 1.22
CA GLY A 197 -0.88 -10.38 0.84
C GLY A 197 0.08 -10.31 2.04
N ALA A 198 1.39 -10.30 1.77
CA ALA A 198 2.39 -10.04 2.80
C ALA A 198 2.44 -8.53 3.11
N PRO A 199 2.66 -8.11 4.38
CA PRO A 199 2.90 -6.71 4.73
C PRO A 199 4.06 -6.15 3.89
N LYS A 200 3.83 -5.05 3.16
CA LYS A 200 4.81 -4.30 2.36
C LYS A 200 5.09 -2.96 3.01
N ILE A 201 5.87 -2.97 4.07
CA ILE A 201 6.31 -1.72 4.73
C ILE A 201 7.04 -0.88 3.71
N MET A 202 6.73 0.41 3.62
CA MET A 202 7.43 1.30 2.69
C MET A 202 8.42 2.20 3.40
N LEU A 203 9.68 2.22 2.95
CA LEU A 203 10.71 3.09 3.52
C LEU A 203 10.48 4.55 3.14
N THR A 204 10.66 5.46 4.10
CA THR A 204 10.67 6.91 3.83
C THR A 204 11.97 7.31 3.14
N ALA A 205 11.99 8.49 2.52
CA ALA A 205 13.21 9.02 1.93
C ALA A 205 14.31 9.29 2.96
N GLU A 206 13.95 9.44 4.23
CA GLU A 206 14.87 9.57 5.36
C GLU A 206 15.44 8.22 5.77
N HIS A 207 14.60 7.20 5.97
CA HIS A 207 15.08 5.84 6.24
C HIS A 207 16.06 5.37 5.17
N MET A 208 15.77 5.64 3.88
CA MET A 208 16.68 5.28 2.79
C MET A 208 18.05 5.96 2.88
N ARG A 209 18.12 7.18 3.44
CA ARG A 209 19.35 7.96 3.57
C ARG A 209 20.16 7.55 4.80
N THR A 210 19.48 7.32 5.93
CA THR A 210 20.14 7.03 7.21
C THR A 210 20.52 5.57 7.35
N LEU A 211 19.77 4.64 6.75
CA LEU A 211 20.01 3.20 6.89
C LEU A 211 21.44 2.76 6.52
N PRO A 212 22.07 3.25 5.44
CA PRO A 212 23.49 2.95 5.16
C PRO A 212 24.47 3.37 6.26
N GLU A 213 24.15 4.41 7.04
CA GLU A 213 25.04 4.99 8.06
C GLU A 213 25.26 4.02 9.23
N PHE A 214 24.24 3.21 9.57
CA PHE A 214 24.33 2.22 10.65
C PHE A 214 25.32 1.08 10.37
N PHE A 215 25.67 0.88 9.09
CA PHE A 215 26.59 -0.17 8.68
C PHE A 215 28.03 0.34 8.45
N LEU A 216 28.32 1.61 8.72
CA LEU A 216 29.64 2.21 8.43
C LEU A 216 30.80 1.53 9.14
N ASN A 217 30.56 1.03 10.35
CA ASN A 217 31.60 0.44 11.19
C ASN A 217 31.84 -1.05 10.94
N ILE A 218 31.08 -1.67 10.02
CA ILE A 218 31.26 -3.09 9.68
C ILE A 218 32.42 -3.21 8.69
N PRO A 219 33.51 -3.95 9.00
CA PRO A 219 34.59 -4.22 8.08
C PRO A 219 34.09 -4.97 6.84
N ASP A 220 34.58 -4.59 5.66
CA ASP A 220 34.20 -5.24 4.42
C ASP A 220 34.97 -6.57 4.24
N PRO A 221 34.29 -7.73 4.33
CA PRO A 221 34.96 -9.04 4.23
C PRO A 221 35.37 -9.37 2.79
N ARG A 222 34.94 -8.56 1.80
CA ARG A 222 35.15 -8.84 0.38
C ARG A 222 36.52 -8.37 -0.06
N ARG A 223 37.14 -9.10 -1.00
CA ARG A 223 38.42 -8.71 -1.63
C ARG A 223 38.30 -7.36 -2.35
N LYS A 224 39.34 -6.52 -2.26
CA LYS A 224 39.38 -5.16 -2.86
C LYS A 224 38.96 -5.11 -4.33
N GLN A 225 39.36 -6.10 -5.13
CA GLN A 225 39.06 -6.16 -6.57
C GLN A 225 37.55 -6.36 -6.89
N GLY A 226 36.77 -6.85 -5.92
CA GLY A 226 35.32 -7.12 -6.05
C GLY A 226 34.40 -6.04 -5.47
N GLN A 227 34.94 -4.99 -4.85
CA GLN A 227 34.16 -3.95 -4.15
C GLN A 227 33.60 -2.89 -5.11
N ARG A 228 32.73 -3.31 -6.04
CA ARG A 228 32.08 -2.39 -7.00
C ARG A 228 31.02 -1.50 -6.34
N HIS A 229 30.36 -2.00 -5.30
CA HIS A 229 29.36 -1.31 -4.49
C HIS A 229 29.87 -1.26 -3.06
N SER A 230 29.62 -0.17 -2.33
CA SER A 230 29.98 -0.09 -0.91
C SER A 230 29.24 -1.16 -0.10
N LEU A 231 29.88 -1.64 0.97
CA LEU A 231 29.28 -2.61 1.89
C LEU A 231 27.97 -2.06 2.47
N THR A 232 28.03 -0.81 2.94
CA THR A 232 26.90 -0.08 3.52
C THR A 232 25.68 -0.03 2.60
N CYS A 233 25.88 0.19 1.30
CA CYS A 233 24.82 0.20 0.31
C CYS A 233 24.18 -1.18 0.14
N ILE A 234 25.00 -2.24 0.08
CA ILE A 234 24.50 -3.61 -0.06
C ILE A 234 23.68 -4.00 1.17
N LEU A 235 24.20 -3.73 2.36
CA LEU A 235 23.50 -4.02 3.61
C LEU A 235 22.21 -3.22 3.75
N ALA A 236 22.24 -1.92 3.46
CA ALA A 236 21.05 -1.09 3.52
C ALA A 236 19.98 -1.50 2.52
N LEU A 237 20.35 -1.89 1.30
CA LEU A 237 19.40 -2.41 0.32
C LEU A 237 18.82 -3.77 0.74
N ALA A 238 19.63 -4.66 1.31
CA ALA A 238 19.17 -5.95 1.80
C ALA A 238 18.22 -5.80 2.98
N THR A 239 18.63 -5.04 4.02
CA THR A 239 17.79 -4.71 5.17
C THR A 239 16.54 -3.97 4.73
N GLY A 240 16.66 -3.02 3.81
CA GLY A 240 15.52 -2.26 3.31
C GLY A 240 14.50 -3.13 2.57
N ALA A 241 14.96 -4.05 1.73
CA ALA A 241 14.10 -5.02 1.07
C ALA A 241 13.37 -5.92 2.08
N VAL A 242 14.10 -6.41 3.08
CA VAL A 242 13.58 -7.28 4.14
C VAL A 242 12.55 -6.55 5.01
N LEU A 243 12.80 -5.30 5.37
CA LEU A 243 11.82 -4.42 6.01
C LEU A 243 10.58 -4.28 5.13
N CYS A 244 10.74 -4.12 3.81
CA CYS A 244 9.63 -4.11 2.86
C CYS A 244 8.95 -5.48 2.62
N GLY A 245 9.24 -6.50 3.42
CA GLY A 245 8.61 -7.82 3.35
C GLY A 245 9.20 -8.76 2.30
N MET A 246 10.34 -8.42 1.69
CA MET A 246 11.01 -9.28 0.70
C MET A 246 11.76 -10.41 1.39
N VAL A 247 11.52 -11.65 0.95
CA VAL A 247 12.15 -12.84 1.54
C VAL A 247 13.08 -13.50 0.52
N GLY A 248 14.35 -13.66 0.91
CA GLY A 248 15.37 -14.34 0.13
C GLY A 248 16.04 -13.49 -0.96
N TYR A 249 17.23 -13.92 -1.40
CA TYR A 249 18.12 -13.12 -2.25
C TYR A 249 17.51 -12.70 -3.59
N LYS A 250 16.64 -13.53 -4.18
CA LYS A 250 15.97 -13.20 -5.46
C LYS A 250 14.99 -12.05 -5.27
N ALA A 251 14.18 -12.08 -4.21
CA ALA A 251 13.23 -11.01 -3.91
C ALA A 251 13.95 -9.71 -3.55
N ILE A 252 15.04 -9.79 -2.78
CA ILE A 252 15.90 -8.64 -2.46
C ILE A 252 16.47 -8.01 -3.73
N GLY A 253 17.03 -8.82 -4.63
CA GLY A 253 17.59 -8.33 -5.89
C GLY A 253 16.53 -7.65 -6.78
N SER A 254 15.38 -8.30 -6.97
CA SER A 254 14.27 -7.75 -7.77
C SER A 254 13.76 -6.43 -7.17
N TRP A 255 13.57 -6.38 -5.86
CA TRP A 255 13.13 -5.17 -5.17
C TRP A 255 14.12 -4.01 -5.38
N ALA A 256 15.42 -4.27 -5.28
CA ALA A 256 16.44 -3.26 -5.52
C ALA A 256 16.43 -2.76 -6.98
N GLU A 257 16.21 -3.67 -7.94
CA GLU A 257 16.06 -3.32 -9.36
C GLU A 257 14.81 -2.47 -9.62
N ASP A 258 13.70 -2.72 -8.91
CA ASP A 258 12.47 -1.94 -9.06
C ASP A 258 12.55 -0.53 -8.44
N LEU A 259 13.59 -0.24 -7.64
CA LEU A 259 13.78 1.10 -7.08
C LEU A 259 14.05 2.13 -8.18
N GLY A 260 13.33 3.25 -8.12
CA GLY A 260 13.62 4.42 -8.95
C GLY A 260 14.99 5.04 -8.63
N GLN A 261 15.57 5.77 -9.58
CA GLN A 261 16.92 6.35 -9.48
C GLN A 261 17.14 7.22 -8.23
N LYS A 262 16.12 8.00 -7.82
CA LYS A 262 16.19 8.81 -6.59
C LYS A 262 16.28 7.95 -5.32
N ALA A 263 15.61 6.80 -5.28
CA ALA A 263 15.70 5.89 -4.14
C ALA A 263 17.07 5.22 -4.10
N ARG A 264 17.57 4.72 -5.24
CA ARG A 264 18.92 4.17 -5.37
C ARG A 264 20.00 5.15 -4.92
N ALA A 265 19.86 6.43 -5.30
CA ALA A 265 20.76 7.49 -4.84
C ALA A 265 20.75 7.66 -3.31
N ARG A 266 19.58 7.59 -2.67
CA ARG A 266 19.44 7.70 -1.21
C ARG A 266 20.12 6.54 -0.48
N PHE A 267 20.04 5.33 -1.02
CA PHE A 267 20.77 4.16 -0.51
C PHE A 267 22.29 4.21 -0.74
N GLY A 268 22.82 5.26 -1.38
CA GLY A 268 24.24 5.35 -1.70
C GLY A 268 24.68 4.38 -2.80
N CYS A 269 23.78 4.02 -3.73
CA CYS A 269 24.17 3.23 -4.90
C CYS A 269 25.29 3.92 -5.69
N ARG A 270 26.13 3.12 -6.34
CA ARG A 270 27.20 3.66 -7.19
C ARG A 270 26.60 4.31 -8.44
N LYS A 271 27.03 5.53 -8.74
CA LYS A 271 26.69 6.23 -9.98
C LYS A 271 27.71 5.92 -11.08
N ARG A 272 27.24 5.60 -12.29
CA ARG A 272 28.05 5.47 -13.51
C ARG A 272 27.21 5.90 -14.71
N ASN A 273 27.78 6.65 -15.65
CA ASN A 273 27.07 7.12 -16.85
C ASN A 273 25.72 7.82 -16.55
N GLY A 274 25.63 8.53 -15.42
CA GLY A 274 24.38 9.20 -14.98
C GLY A 274 23.38 8.32 -14.24
N TYR A 275 23.57 6.99 -14.20
CA TYR A 275 22.66 6.03 -13.57
C TYR A 275 23.23 5.44 -12.28
N TYR A 276 22.35 5.23 -11.31
CA TYR A 276 22.61 4.53 -10.07
C TYR A 276 22.35 3.03 -10.24
N TYR A 277 23.40 2.23 -10.04
CA TYR A 277 23.37 0.78 -10.20
C TYR A 277 23.23 0.10 -8.85
N VAL A 278 22.33 -0.89 -8.80
CA VAL A 278 22.15 -1.74 -7.63
C VAL A 278 23.05 -2.97 -7.71
N PRO A 279 23.41 -3.58 -6.57
CA PRO A 279 24.09 -4.87 -6.54
C PRO A 279 23.25 -5.96 -7.19
N SER A 280 23.89 -6.96 -7.80
CA SER A 280 23.17 -8.12 -8.32
C SER A 280 22.71 -9.04 -7.18
N ARG A 281 21.76 -9.94 -7.47
CA ARG A 281 21.38 -11.04 -6.56
C ARG A 281 22.60 -11.77 -6.00
N THR A 282 23.59 -12.07 -6.85
CA THR A 282 24.82 -12.75 -6.44
C THR A 282 25.63 -11.89 -5.48
N THR A 283 25.76 -10.59 -5.76
CA THR A 283 26.45 -9.68 -4.83
C THR A 283 25.77 -9.62 -3.46
N PHE A 284 24.44 -9.60 -3.40
CA PHE A 284 23.72 -9.69 -2.12
C PHE A 284 24.02 -10.99 -1.39
N ARG A 285 23.94 -12.13 -2.08
CA ARG A 285 24.21 -13.45 -1.49
C ARG A 285 25.62 -13.54 -0.91
N GLU A 286 26.65 -13.29 -1.73
CA GLU A 286 28.04 -13.45 -1.30
C GLU A 286 28.42 -12.49 -0.17
N THR A 287 27.89 -11.26 -0.22
CA THR A 287 28.16 -10.27 0.84
C THR A 287 27.51 -10.68 2.15
N LEU A 288 26.24 -11.09 2.12
CA LEU A 288 25.52 -11.49 3.34
C LEU A 288 26.06 -12.79 3.97
N ILE A 289 26.63 -13.69 3.16
CA ILE A 289 27.30 -14.90 3.66
C ILE A 289 28.63 -14.56 4.35
N GLY A 290 29.36 -13.55 3.87
CA GLY A 290 30.69 -13.23 4.38
C GLY A 290 30.75 -12.27 5.57
N ILE A 291 29.62 -11.69 5.98
CA ILE A 291 29.58 -10.67 7.04
C ILE A 291 29.55 -11.29 8.42
N ASP A 292 30.24 -10.64 9.36
CA ASP A 292 30.16 -10.96 10.78
C ASP A 292 28.73 -10.72 11.31
N PRO A 293 28.03 -11.77 11.76
CA PRO A 293 26.64 -11.69 12.21
C PRO A 293 26.48 -10.83 13.46
N GLU A 294 27.46 -10.82 14.38
CA GLU A 294 27.35 -10.04 15.63
C GLU A 294 27.41 -8.54 15.33
N GLN A 295 28.29 -8.14 14.40
CA GLN A 295 28.40 -6.75 13.99
C GLN A 295 27.19 -6.28 13.18
N LEU A 296 26.64 -7.18 12.34
CA LEU A 296 25.40 -6.90 11.63
C LEU A 296 24.23 -6.72 12.60
N ASP A 297 24.12 -7.59 13.60
CA ASP A 297 23.07 -7.51 14.61
C ASP A 297 23.18 -6.21 15.43
N LEU A 298 24.38 -5.86 15.91
CA LEU A 298 24.63 -4.60 16.62
C LEU A 298 24.24 -3.36 15.79
N ALA A 299 24.56 -3.34 14.49
CA ALA A 299 24.17 -2.26 13.59
C ALA A 299 22.64 -2.16 13.44
N LEU A 300 21.96 -3.31 13.30
CA LEU A 300 20.50 -3.37 13.22
C LEU A 300 19.83 -2.97 14.53
N GLN A 301 20.39 -3.35 15.68
CA GLN A 301 19.96 -2.90 17.00
C GLN A 301 20.09 -1.37 17.13
N GLY A 302 21.18 -0.79 16.65
CA GLY A 302 21.37 0.67 16.63
C GLY A 302 20.29 1.38 15.80
N TRP A 303 19.97 0.84 14.61
CA TRP A 303 18.89 1.37 13.77
C TRP A 303 17.53 1.22 14.45
N ASN A 304 17.26 0.06 15.05
CA ASN A 304 16.04 -0.18 15.82
C ASN A 304 15.95 0.78 17.01
N HIS A 305 17.01 1.03 17.76
CA HIS A 305 16.95 1.96 18.91
C HIS A 305 16.55 3.38 18.49
N GLN A 306 17.03 3.83 17.32
CA GLN A 306 16.75 5.17 16.81
C GLN A 306 15.36 5.28 16.17
N PHE A 307 14.89 4.24 15.48
CA PHE A 307 13.65 4.29 14.69
C PHE A 307 12.50 3.42 15.23
N ALA A 308 12.73 2.62 16.28
CA ALA A 308 11.73 1.76 16.92
C ALA A 308 11.24 2.28 18.29
N LYS A 309 11.77 3.39 18.81
CA LYS A 309 11.23 4.03 20.04
C LYS A 309 9.77 4.50 19.90
N GLU A 310 9.26 4.63 18.69
CA GLU A 310 7.84 4.89 18.39
C GLU A 310 7.13 3.67 17.75
N ASP A 311 7.82 2.53 17.58
CA ASP A 311 7.46 1.49 16.62
C ASP A 311 7.58 0.09 17.27
N GLU A 312 6.48 -0.44 17.82
CA GLU A 312 6.43 -1.76 18.49
C GLU A 312 6.48 -2.99 17.54
N GLY A 313 6.82 -2.78 16.26
CA GLY A 313 6.48 -3.73 15.21
C GLY A 313 7.49 -4.83 14.91
N LEU A 314 8.79 -4.52 14.76
CA LEU A 314 9.73 -5.38 14.04
C LEU A 314 11.17 -5.23 14.55
N ALA A 315 11.71 -6.32 15.10
CA ALA A 315 13.14 -6.51 15.32
C ALA A 315 13.74 -7.23 14.11
N VAL A 316 14.90 -6.79 13.63
CA VAL A 316 15.67 -7.49 12.60
C VAL A 316 16.83 -8.17 13.33
N ASP A 317 16.96 -9.48 13.18
CA ASP A 317 17.92 -10.33 13.88
C ASP A 317 18.68 -11.21 12.88
N GLY A 318 20.01 -11.24 12.99
CA GLY A 318 20.89 -12.08 12.19
C GLY A 318 21.23 -13.38 12.90
N LYS A 319 20.70 -14.53 12.46
CA LYS A 319 21.02 -15.83 13.07
C LYS A 319 22.06 -16.61 12.28
N THR A 320 23.05 -17.12 13.01
CA THR A 320 24.02 -18.09 12.52
C THR A 320 23.48 -19.50 12.73
N MET A 321 23.42 -20.30 11.66
CA MET A 321 22.94 -21.69 11.76
C MET A 321 24.08 -22.58 12.24
N CYS A 322 23.96 -23.12 13.45
CA CYS A 322 24.88 -24.15 13.95
C CYS A 322 24.93 -25.34 12.98
N ASN A 323 26.15 -25.81 12.67
CA ASN A 323 26.46 -26.96 11.80
C ASN A 323 26.04 -26.84 10.31
N ALA A 324 25.72 -25.64 9.82
CA ALA A 324 25.50 -25.41 8.39
C ALA A 324 26.76 -24.83 7.74
N ILE A 325 27.79 -25.65 7.64
CA ILE A 325 29.09 -25.31 7.08
C ILE A 325 29.10 -25.72 5.60
N ASP A 326 29.44 -24.82 4.69
CA ASP A 326 29.62 -25.14 3.27
C ASP A 326 30.96 -25.87 3.03
N ASP A 327 31.18 -26.36 1.81
CA ASP A 327 32.38 -27.13 1.46
C ASP A 327 33.69 -26.33 1.65
N ASP A 328 33.61 -25.00 1.78
CA ASP A 328 34.73 -24.09 2.04
C ASP A 328 34.90 -23.76 3.54
N GLY A 329 34.13 -24.39 4.44
CA GLY A 329 34.23 -24.14 5.88
C GLY A 329 33.45 -22.92 6.38
N ARG A 330 32.60 -22.29 5.55
CA ARG A 330 31.84 -21.07 5.92
C ARG A 330 30.46 -21.42 6.46
N GLN A 331 30.08 -20.79 7.57
CA GLN A 331 28.76 -21.00 8.17
C GLN A 331 27.65 -20.30 7.37
N THR A 332 26.47 -20.91 7.33
CA THR A 332 25.29 -20.36 6.66
C THR A 332 24.56 -19.43 7.62
N HIS A 333 24.37 -18.18 7.21
CA HIS A 333 23.66 -17.17 7.98
C HIS A 333 22.26 -16.89 7.40
N ILE A 334 21.32 -16.52 8.27
CA ILE A 334 19.97 -16.11 7.90
C ILE A 334 19.66 -14.77 8.56
N LEU A 335 19.09 -13.85 7.78
CA LEU A 335 18.54 -12.60 8.30
C LEU A 335 17.04 -12.82 8.53
N GLY A 336 16.59 -12.62 9.76
CA GLY A 336 15.20 -12.74 10.17
C GLY A 336 14.61 -11.40 10.59
N VAL A 337 13.30 -11.27 10.39
CA VAL A 337 12.52 -10.20 11.02
C VAL A 337 11.56 -10.86 12.00
N VAL A 338 11.65 -10.46 13.26
CA VAL A 338 10.81 -10.95 14.35
C VAL A 338 9.91 -9.81 14.79
N GLY A 339 8.59 -10.03 14.73
CA GLY A 339 7.65 -9.09 15.33
C GLY A 339 7.70 -9.19 16.85
N HIS A 340 8.05 -8.09 17.54
CA HIS A 340 8.26 -8.08 18.99
C HIS A 340 7.00 -8.51 19.78
N GLN A 341 5.80 -8.16 19.29
CA GLN A 341 4.53 -8.54 19.90
C GLN A 341 3.92 -9.83 19.37
N THR A 342 4.27 -10.27 18.16
CA THR A 342 3.70 -11.50 17.57
C THR A 342 4.51 -12.74 17.92
N GLY A 343 5.76 -12.58 18.35
CA GLY A 343 6.73 -13.67 18.50
C GLY A 343 7.01 -14.42 17.19
N ARG A 344 6.47 -13.93 16.06
CA ARG A 344 6.59 -14.58 14.76
C ARG A 344 7.90 -14.19 14.13
N CYS A 345 8.80 -15.18 14.08
CA CYS A 345 10.00 -15.12 13.26
C CYS A 345 9.59 -15.37 11.80
N HIS A 346 9.67 -14.35 10.96
CA HIS A 346 9.51 -14.48 9.51
C HIS A 346 10.81 -15.00 8.90
N THR A 347 11.16 -16.24 9.23
CA THR A 347 12.23 -17.01 8.56
C THR A 347 11.74 -18.41 8.24
N LYS A 348 11.91 -18.85 6.99
CA LYS A 348 12.00 -20.28 6.66
C LYS A 348 12.97 -20.53 5.50
N LYS A 349 13.76 -21.60 5.66
CA LYS A 349 15.00 -21.99 4.98
C LYS A 349 14.75 -23.15 3.99
N LYS A 350 15.60 -23.21 2.94
CA LYS A 350 16.15 -24.36 2.15
C LYS A 350 15.95 -24.18 0.65
N SER A 351 17.05 -24.08 -0.08
CA SER A 351 17.20 -24.80 -1.35
C SER A 351 18.52 -25.57 -1.27
N VAL A 352 18.41 -26.88 -1.10
CA VAL A 352 19.49 -27.81 -1.42
C VAL A 352 19.53 -27.94 -2.95
N LEU A 353 20.73 -28.22 -3.48
CA LEU A 353 21.11 -28.29 -4.89
C LEU A 353 20.09 -29.00 -5.80
N TYR A 354 19.99 -28.52 -7.04
CA TYR A 354 19.61 -29.32 -8.19
C TYR A 354 20.84 -29.33 -9.13
N PRO A 355 21.12 -30.47 -9.78
CA PRO A 355 22.45 -31.06 -9.98
C PRO A 355 23.40 -30.28 -10.91
#